data_AF-A0A7T2S4B4-F1
#
_entry.id   AF-A0A7T2S4B4-F1
#
_cell.length_a   1.000
_cell.length_b   1.000
_cell.length_c   1.000
_cell.angle_alpha   90.00
_cell.angle_beta   90.00
_cell.angle_gamma   90.00
#
_symmetry.space_group_name_H-M   'P 1'
#
loop_
_entity.id
_entity.type
_entity.pdbx_description
1 polymer ?
#
loop_
_entity_poly.entity_id
_entity_poly.type
_entity_poly.pdbx_seq_one_letter_code
_entity_poly.pdbx_strand_id
1 'polypeptide(L)'
;MNKTRIKEIIEEIEDFLSIESKDFQYILEIYCEYLKLLSKNDGFKFYINDECVKLFSSNLWVVEKNIKGEMRLDEMRIEKVRLINLKENSEANCARLIKLLLTGLATKEGMLDYSNYEEYLASDMLEISFASLRDVDIKCAENFLLFCRNYK
;
A
#
# COMPACT_ATOMS: atom_id res chain seq x y z
N MET A 1 10.19 14.60 -8.63
CA MET A 1 9.09 14.24 -9.57
C MET A 1 8.02 15.29 -9.40
N ASN A 2 7.53 15.86 -10.50
CA ASN A 2 6.57 16.97 -10.46
C ASN A 2 5.21 16.42 -9.99
N LYS A 3 4.46 17.15 -9.13
CA LYS A 3 3.14 16.73 -8.62
C LYS A 3 2.17 16.35 -9.76
N THR A 4 2.33 16.99 -10.92
CA THR A 4 1.60 16.72 -12.16
C THR A 4 1.61 15.24 -12.58
N ARG A 5 2.75 14.54 -12.46
CA ARG A 5 2.87 13.15 -12.95
C ARG A 5 2.14 12.13 -12.06
N ILE A 6 2.03 12.40 -10.75
CA ILE A 6 1.29 11.50 -9.85
C ILE A 6 -0.21 11.62 -10.14
N LYS A 7 -0.69 12.85 -10.32
CA LYS A 7 -2.07 13.11 -10.68
C LYS A 7 -2.48 12.41 -11.99
N GLU A 8 -1.65 12.51 -13.03
CA GLU A 8 -1.86 11.79 -14.31
C GLU A 8 -1.97 10.27 -14.10
N ILE A 9 -1.11 9.69 -13.24
CA ILE A 9 -1.14 8.25 -12.94
C ILE A 9 -2.40 7.85 -12.17
N ILE A 10 -2.89 8.69 -11.26
CA ILE A 10 -4.13 8.44 -10.53
C ILE A 10 -5.32 8.49 -11.49
N GLU A 11 -5.40 9.52 -12.33
CA GLU A 11 -6.43 9.64 -13.37
C GLU A 11 -6.42 8.41 -14.29
N GLU A 12 -5.23 7.97 -14.72
CA GLU A 12 -5.09 6.72 -15.46
C GLU A 12 -5.67 5.54 -14.65
N ILE A 13 -5.26 5.33 -13.39
CA ILE A 13 -5.79 4.25 -12.55
C ILE A 13 -7.32 4.27 -12.47
N GLU A 14 -7.88 5.45 -12.24
CA GLU A 14 -9.32 5.65 -12.13
C GLU A 14 -10.08 5.44 -13.43
N ASP A 15 -9.44 5.56 -14.59
CA ASP A 15 -10.06 5.32 -15.91
C ASP A 15 -10.30 3.82 -16.17
N PHE A 16 -9.45 2.94 -15.65
CA PHE A 16 -9.63 1.49 -15.79
C PHE A 16 -10.39 0.86 -14.62
N LEU A 17 -10.58 1.57 -13.52
CA LEU A 17 -11.43 1.15 -12.41
C LEU A 17 -12.90 1.55 -12.67
N SER A 18 -13.83 0.63 -12.47
CA SER A 18 -15.27 0.90 -12.41
C SER A 18 -15.65 1.92 -11.30
N ILE A 19 -16.86 2.48 -11.35
CA ILE A 19 -17.36 3.40 -10.32
C ILE A 19 -17.46 2.72 -8.95
N GLU A 20 -17.89 1.45 -8.90
CA GLU A 20 -17.96 0.65 -7.66
C GLU A 20 -16.57 0.43 -7.04
N SER A 21 -15.53 0.41 -7.88
CA SER A 21 -14.14 0.29 -7.46
C SER A 21 -13.46 1.60 -7.06
N LYS A 22 -14.19 2.72 -7.05
CA LYS A 22 -13.70 4.01 -6.51
C LYS A 22 -14.02 4.19 -5.03
N ASP A 23 -14.34 3.10 -4.31
CA ASP A 23 -14.45 3.09 -2.85
C ASP A 23 -13.07 2.92 -2.19
N PHE A 24 -12.82 3.63 -1.10
CA PHE A 24 -11.58 3.56 -0.32
C PHE A 24 -11.20 2.12 0.04
N GLN A 25 -12.17 1.31 0.48
CA GLN A 25 -11.95 -0.08 0.88
C GLN A 25 -11.49 -0.92 -0.30
N TYR A 26 -12.07 -0.71 -1.48
CA TYR A 26 -11.69 -1.43 -2.69
C TYR A 26 -10.27 -1.09 -3.14
N ILE A 27 -9.84 0.17 -3.03
CA ILE A 27 -8.45 0.55 -3.31
C ILE A 27 -7.48 -0.15 -2.35
N LEU A 28 -7.84 -0.23 -1.07
CA LEU A 28 -7.02 -0.91 -0.06
C LEU A 28 -6.91 -2.42 -0.34
N GLU A 29 -7.99 -3.04 -0.82
CA GLU A 29 -8.03 -4.44 -1.28
C GLU A 29 -7.07 -4.67 -2.45
N ILE A 30 -7.15 -3.86 -3.52
CA ILE A 30 -6.23 -3.93 -4.67
C ILE A 30 -4.79 -3.82 -4.19
N TYR A 31 -4.52 -2.85 -3.33
CA TYR A 31 -3.18 -2.61 -2.80
C TYR A 31 -2.65 -3.84 -2.06
N CYS A 32 -3.45 -4.48 -1.21
CA CYS A 32 -3.04 -5.70 -0.50
C CYS A 32 -2.82 -6.89 -1.43
N GLU A 33 -3.68 -7.10 -2.43
CA GLU A 33 -3.45 -8.14 -3.43
C GLU A 33 -2.12 -7.92 -4.16
N TYR A 34 -1.79 -6.67 -4.49
CA TYR A 34 -0.49 -6.36 -5.06
C TYR A 34 0.67 -6.64 -4.09
N LEU A 35 0.55 -6.29 -2.81
CA LEU A 35 1.55 -6.63 -1.80
C LEU A 35 1.77 -8.15 -1.66
N LYS A 36 0.71 -8.95 -1.78
CA LYS A 36 0.79 -10.43 -1.79
C LYS A 36 1.50 -10.96 -3.02
N LEU A 37 1.31 -10.34 -4.18
CA LEU A 37 2.07 -10.70 -5.39
C LEU A 37 3.54 -10.32 -5.24
N LEU A 38 3.80 -9.14 -4.69
CA LEU A 38 5.15 -8.63 -4.48
C LEU A 38 5.96 -9.55 -3.54
N SER A 39 5.35 -10.03 -2.45
CA SER A 39 6.01 -10.94 -1.50
C SER A 39 6.41 -12.30 -2.11
N LYS A 40 5.71 -12.71 -3.17
CA LYS A 40 5.95 -13.97 -3.88
C LYS A 40 6.85 -13.81 -5.10
N ASN A 41 7.17 -12.58 -5.53
CA ASN A 41 7.91 -12.32 -6.75
C ASN A 41 9.42 -12.57 -6.56
N ASP A 42 9.97 -13.57 -7.24
CA ASP A 42 11.39 -13.94 -7.11
C ASP A 42 12.35 -12.87 -7.66
N GLY A 43 11.94 -12.14 -8.71
CA GLY A 43 12.72 -11.01 -9.22
C GLY A 43 12.81 -9.85 -8.22
N PHE A 44 11.75 -9.64 -7.43
CA PHE A 44 11.74 -8.67 -6.34
C PHE A 44 12.65 -9.09 -5.17
N LYS A 45 12.63 -10.37 -4.78
CA LYS A 45 13.52 -10.94 -3.74
C LYS A 45 14.99 -10.72 -4.06
N PHE A 46 15.37 -10.92 -5.33
CA PHE A 46 16.74 -10.72 -5.78
C PHE A 46 17.21 -9.26 -5.64
N TYR A 47 16.30 -8.29 -5.80
CA TYR A 47 16.63 -6.86 -5.80
C TYR A 47 16.63 -6.22 -4.40
N ILE A 48 15.78 -6.67 -3.49
CA ILE A 48 15.49 -5.98 -2.23
C ILE A 48 16.19 -6.58 -0.99
N ASN A 49 16.88 -7.72 -1.12
CA ASN A 49 17.38 -8.61 -0.05
C ASN A 49 16.28 -9.59 0.42
N ASP A 50 16.59 -10.89 0.37
CA ASP A 50 15.69 -11.99 0.75
C ASP A 50 15.25 -11.90 2.23
N GLU A 51 16.11 -11.43 3.13
CA GLU A 51 15.77 -11.25 4.54
C GLU A 51 14.69 -10.17 4.73
N CYS A 52 14.78 -9.06 4.00
CA CYS A 52 13.76 -8.01 4.05
C CYS A 52 12.42 -8.51 3.49
N VAL A 53 12.43 -9.30 2.41
CA VAL A 53 11.19 -9.87 1.86
C VAL A 53 10.58 -10.89 2.82
N LYS A 54 11.38 -11.71 3.51
CA LYS A 54 10.89 -12.61 4.56
C LYS A 54 10.24 -11.84 5.71
N LEU A 55 10.88 -10.77 6.17
CA LEU A 55 10.33 -9.90 7.21
C LEU A 55 9.01 -9.25 6.77
N PHE A 56 8.97 -8.73 5.55
CA PHE A 56 7.75 -8.17 4.97
C PHE A 56 6.63 -9.21 4.89
N SER A 57 6.93 -10.40 4.36
CA SER A 57 5.97 -11.49 4.19
C SER A 57 5.40 -11.98 5.52
N SER A 58 6.23 -12.08 6.56
CA SER A 58 5.80 -12.51 7.90
C SER A 58 4.91 -11.49 8.62
N ASN A 59 4.83 -10.26 8.11
CA ASN A 59 4.01 -9.19 8.66
C ASN A 59 2.83 -8.81 7.76
N LEU A 60 2.72 -9.38 6.56
CA LEU A 60 1.66 -9.04 5.58
C LEU A 60 0.25 -9.34 6.11
N TRP A 61 0.11 -10.35 6.97
CA TRP A 61 -1.15 -10.73 7.62
C TRP A 61 -1.85 -9.56 8.35
N VAL A 62 -1.08 -8.58 8.82
CA VAL A 62 -1.60 -7.40 9.52
C VAL A 62 -2.49 -6.57 8.59
N VAL A 63 -2.06 -6.40 7.34
CA VAL A 63 -2.82 -5.69 6.30
C VAL A 63 -4.04 -6.52 5.88
N GLU A 64 -3.86 -7.84 5.73
CA GLU A 64 -4.97 -8.74 5.37
C GLU A 64 -6.11 -8.70 6.39
N LYS A 65 -5.77 -8.73 7.70
CA LYS A 65 -6.75 -8.59 8.77
C LYS A 65 -7.45 -7.23 8.75
N ASN A 66 -6.72 -6.14 8.49
CA ASN A 66 -7.31 -4.80 8.40
C ASN A 66 -8.38 -4.76 7.31
N ILE A 67 -8.05 -5.26 6.12
CA ILE A 67 -8.95 -5.25 4.97
C ILE A 67 -10.20 -6.11 5.19
N LYS A 68 -10.07 -7.24 5.88
CA LYS A 68 -11.23 -8.07 6.21
C LYS A 68 -12.11 -7.49 7.33
N GLY A 69 -11.73 -6.36 7.93
CA GLY A 69 -12.40 -5.80 9.11
C GLY A 69 -12.24 -6.68 10.36
N GLU A 70 -11.24 -7.56 10.37
CA GLU A 70 -10.99 -8.52 11.46
C GLU A 70 -10.14 -7.93 12.58
N MET A 71 -9.62 -6.71 12.40
CA MET A 71 -8.75 -6.03 13.34
C MET A 71 -9.52 -4.98 14.14
N ARG A 72 -9.56 -5.12 15.46
CA ARG A 72 -10.12 -4.09 16.34
C ARG A 72 -9.20 -2.86 16.38
N LEU A 73 -9.77 -1.69 16.71
CA LEU A 73 -9.01 -0.42 16.73
C LEU A 73 -7.82 -0.43 17.70
N ASP A 74 -7.94 -1.08 18.85
CA ASP A 74 -6.85 -1.25 19.82
C ASP A 74 -5.74 -2.16 19.29
N GLU A 75 -6.11 -3.30 18.69
CA GLU A 75 -5.17 -4.20 18.01
C GLU A 75 -4.44 -3.47 16.88
N MET A 76 -5.14 -2.70 16.06
CA MET A 76 -4.54 -1.92 14.98
C MET A 76 -3.54 -0.89 15.49
N ARG A 77 -3.85 -0.19 16.57
CA ARG A 77 -2.91 0.77 17.20
C ARG A 77 -1.65 0.07 17.67
N ILE A 78 -1.78 -1.09 18.31
CA ILE A 78 -0.65 -1.91 18.77
C ILE A 78 0.21 -2.33 17.58
N GLU A 79 -0.40 -2.86 16.53
CA GLU A 79 0.32 -3.32 15.33
C GLU A 79 0.99 -2.16 14.58
N LYS A 80 0.34 -0.99 14.47
CA LYS A 80 0.97 0.22 13.91
C LYS A 80 2.22 0.61 14.68
N VAL A 81 2.16 0.66 16.01
CA VAL A 81 3.33 0.97 16.86
C VAL A 81 4.43 -0.07 16.68
N ARG A 82 4.08 -1.37 16.67
CA ARG A 82 5.04 -2.46 16.45
C ARG A 82 5.75 -2.32 15.10
N LEU A 83 5.01 -2.05 14.02
CA LEU A 83 5.58 -1.85 12.69
C LEU A 83 6.42 -0.58 12.59
N ILE A 84 6.02 0.52 13.24
CA ILE A 84 6.84 1.74 13.32
C ILE A 84 8.18 1.46 13.98
N ASN A 85 8.17 0.81 15.15
CA ASN A 85 9.39 0.42 15.86
C ASN A 85 10.25 -0.52 14.99
N LEU A 86 9.64 -1.49 14.33
CA LEU A 86 10.36 -2.40 13.43
C LEU A 86 11.02 -1.63 12.28
N LYS A 87 10.31 -0.66 11.68
CA LYS A 87 10.81 0.19 10.60
C LYS A 87 12.00 1.05 11.06
N GLU A 88 11.93 1.65 12.24
CA GLU A 88 12.98 2.52 12.79
C GLU A 88 14.26 1.76 13.12
N ASN A 89 14.16 0.47 13.43
CA ASN A 89 15.28 -0.40 13.77
C ASN A 89 15.73 -1.29 12.59
N SER A 90 15.18 -1.08 11.40
CA SER A 90 15.49 -1.87 10.20
C SER A 90 16.47 -1.14 9.28
N GLU A 91 17.22 -1.91 8.47
CA GLU A 91 17.97 -1.32 7.36
C GLU A 91 17.04 -0.69 6.31
N ALA A 92 17.61 0.14 5.43
CA ALA A 92 16.85 0.99 4.52
C ALA A 92 15.82 0.22 3.66
N ASN A 93 16.19 -0.94 3.10
CA ASN A 93 15.27 -1.73 2.28
C ASN A 93 14.12 -2.30 3.10
N CYS A 94 14.43 -2.94 4.23
CA CYS A 94 13.43 -3.46 5.16
C CYS A 94 12.49 -2.36 5.66
N ALA A 95 13.02 -1.18 6.01
CA ALA A 95 12.24 -0.02 6.44
C ALA A 95 11.26 0.46 5.36
N ARG A 96 11.67 0.46 4.08
CA ARG A 96 10.78 0.79 2.95
C ARG A 96 9.67 -0.25 2.78
N LEU A 97 9.96 -1.54 2.92
CA LEU A 97 8.92 -2.58 2.84
C LEU A 97 7.93 -2.51 4.01
N ILE A 98 8.42 -2.22 5.22
CA ILE A 98 7.53 -2.04 6.39
C ILE A 98 6.64 -0.81 6.19
N LYS A 99 7.14 0.25 5.53
CA LYS A 99 6.31 1.40 5.14
C LYS A 99 5.13 0.97 4.25
N LEU A 100 5.31 0.01 3.35
CA LEU A 100 4.21 -0.52 2.54
C LEU A 100 3.10 -1.14 3.41
N LEU A 101 3.48 -1.88 4.46
CA LEU A 101 2.54 -2.49 5.41
C LEU A 101 1.79 -1.42 6.22
N LEU A 102 2.50 -0.37 6.65
CA LEU A 102 1.89 0.77 7.34
C LEU A 102 0.87 1.50 6.46
N THR A 103 1.14 1.66 5.16
CA THR A 103 0.17 2.19 4.20
C THR A 103 -1.07 1.28 4.11
N GLY A 104 -0.88 -0.04 4.13
CA GLY A 104 -1.99 -1.02 4.14
C GLY A 104 -2.83 -1.02 5.43
N LEU A 105 -2.38 -0.31 6.47
CA LEU A 105 -3.14 -0.07 7.70
C LEU A 105 -3.88 1.27 7.71
N ALA A 106 -4.05 1.91 6.55
CA ALA A 106 -4.92 3.06 6.42
C ALA A 106 -6.35 2.71 6.87
N THR A 107 -7.02 3.69 7.48
CA THR A 107 -8.45 3.61 7.79
C THR A 107 -9.15 4.80 7.18
N LYS A 108 -10.46 4.69 7.00
CA LYS A 108 -11.28 5.79 6.47
C LYS A 108 -11.12 7.06 7.30
N GLU A 109 -11.17 6.95 8.63
CA GLU A 109 -11.01 8.07 9.54
C GLU A 109 -9.62 8.69 9.44
N GLY A 110 -8.56 7.88 9.39
CA GLY A 110 -7.20 8.38 9.26
C GLY A 110 -6.93 9.05 7.92
N MET A 111 -7.63 8.62 6.86
CA MET A 111 -7.58 9.26 5.55
C MET A 111 -8.42 10.53 5.49
N LEU A 112 -9.57 10.60 6.17
CA LEU A 112 -10.38 11.83 6.27
C LEU A 112 -9.59 12.99 6.90
N ASP A 113 -8.78 12.69 7.92
CA ASP A 113 -7.87 13.67 8.53
C ASP A 113 -6.79 14.17 7.55
N TYR A 114 -6.49 13.42 6.49
CA TYR A 114 -5.51 13.75 5.45
C TYR A 114 -6.16 14.49 4.25
N SER A 115 -7.31 14.01 3.80
CA SER A 115 -8.00 14.39 2.56
C SER A 115 -8.89 15.62 2.69
N ASN A 116 -9.33 15.97 3.91
CA ASN A 116 -10.34 17.00 4.23
C ASN A 116 -11.76 16.76 3.65
N TYR A 117 -11.93 15.84 2.69
CA TYR A 117 -13.21 15.51 2.06
C TYR A 117 -13.35 14.02 1.77
N GLU A 118 -14.56 13.49 1.91
CA GLU A 118 -14.84 12.05 1.81
C GLU A 118 -14.77 11.54 0.36
N GLU A 119 -15.14 12.38 -0.60
CA GLU A 119 -15.16 12.03 -2.02
C GLU A 119 -13.77 11.78 -2.63
N TYR A 120 -12.68 12.19 -1.97
CA TYR A 120 -11.30 12.00 -2.46
C TYR A 120 -10.56 10.83 -1.80
N LEU A 121 -11.16 10.15 -0.83
CA LEU A 121 -10.47 9.13 -0.04
C LEU A 121 -9.87 7.99 -0.89
N ALA A 122 -10.56 7.59 -1.96
CA ALA A 122 -10.05 6.57 -2.87
C ALA A 122 -8.86 7.07 -3.70
N SER A 123 -8.97 8.27 -4.28
CA SER A 123 -7.89 8.92 -5.04
C SER A 123 -6.66 9.17 -4.16
N ASP A 124 -6.85 9.60 -2.91
CA ASP A 124 -5.77 9.84 -1.96
C ASP A 124 -5.14 8.53 -1.48
N MET A 125 -5.92 7.47 -1.31
CA MET A 125 -5.39 6.15 -1.02
C MET A 125 -4.56 5.61 -2.21
N LEU A 126 -5.00 5.84 -3.45
CA LEU A 126 -4.22 5.53 -4.65
C LEU A 126 -2.91 6.33 -4.69
N GLU A 127 -2.95 7.63 -4.40
CA GLU A 127 -1.78 8.50 -4.34
C GLU A 127 -0.74 7.96 -3.36
N ILE A 128 -1.16 7.70 -2.11
CA ILE A 128 -0.26 7.24 -1.06
C ILE A 128 0.26 5.83 -1.35
N SER A 129 -0.57 4.95 -1.92
CA SER A 129 -0.17 3.60 -2.37
C SER A 129 0.92 3.66 -3.44
N PHE A 130 0.72 4.50 -4.46
CA PHE A 130 1.68 4.66 -5.54
C PHE A 130 3.00 5.28 -5.03
N ALA A 131 2.89 6.31 -4.19
CA ALA A 131 4.05 6.97 -3.60
C ALA A 131 4.87 6.01 -2.71
N SER A 132 4.22 5.19 -1.88
CA SER A 132 4.90 4.25 -1.00
C SER A 132 5.64 3.15 -1.79
N LEU A 133 5.02 2.63 -2.85
CA LEU A 133 5.64 1.66 -3.76
C LEU A 133 6.82 2.24 -4.52
N ARG A 134 6.71 3.50 -4.95
CA ARG A 134 7.80 4.20 -5.64
C ARG A 134 9.01 4.46 -4.74
N ASP A 135 8.77 4.71 -3.44
CA ASP A 135 9.85 4.87 -2.46
C ASP A 135 10.68 3.58 -2.29
N VAL A 136 10.07 2.41 -2.55
CA VAL A 136 10.80 1.14 -2.66
C VAL A 136 11.61 1.13 -3.96
N ASP A 137 10.91 1.20 -5.10
CA ASP A 137 11.51 1.26 -6.43
C ASP A 137 10.49 1.75 -7.47
N ILE A 138 10.94 2.50 -8.49
CA ILE A 138 10.04 3.01 -9.55
C ILE A 138 9.33 1.88 -10.32
N LYS A 139 10.01 0.76 -10.57
CA LYS A 139 9.41 -0.40 -11.25
C LYS A 139 8.33 -1.06 -10.40
N CYS A 140 8.41 -0.97 -9.07
CA CYS A 140 7.35 -1.46 -8.19
C CYS A 140 6.07 -0.65 -8.36
N ALA A 141 6.20 0.67 -8.52
CA ALA A 141 5.06 1.54 -8.78
C ALA A 141 4.50 1.35 -10.20
N GLU A 142 5.36 1.21 -11.21
CA GLU A 142 4.94 0.92 -12.60
C GLU A 142 4.21 -0.43 -12.71
N ASN A 143 4.71 -1.46 -12.03
CA ASN A 143 4.05 -2.76 -11.99
C ASN A 143 2.71 -2.71 -11.25
N PHE A 144 2.54 -1.82 -10.28
CA PHE A 144 1.25 -1.60 -9.62
C PHE A 144 0.25 -0.94 -10.57
N LEU A 145 0.66 0.06 -11.34
CA LEU A 145 -0.16 0.65 -12.39
C LEU A 145 -0.63 -0.42 -13.40
N LEU A 146 0.30 -1.28 -13.86
CA LEU A 146 -0.03 -2.40 -14.75
C LEU A 146 -0.95 -3.43 -14.08
N PHE A 147 -0.79 -3.67 -12.78
CA PHE A 147 -1.67 -4.54 -12.03
C PHE A 147 -3.10 -3.99 -11.97
N CYS A 148 -3.27 -2.71 -11.61
CA CYS A 148 -4.57 -2.05 -11.59
C CYS A 148 -5.29 -2.11 -12.94
N ARG A 149 -4.57 -1.91 -14.06
CA ARG A 149 -5.13 -2.03 -15.43
C ARG A 149 -5.76 -3.39 -15.73
N ASN A 150 -5.30 -4.44 -15.06
CA ASN A 150 -5.72 -5.82 -15.30
C ASN A 150 -6.55 -6.41 -14.15
N TYR A 151 -6.78 -5.64 -13.08
CA TYR A 151 -7.53 -6.07 -11.91
C TYR A 151 -9.02 -6.06 -12.25
N LYS A 152 -9.67 -7.23 -12.14
CA LYS A 152 -11.09 -7.45 -12.46
C LYS A 152 -11.81 -8.06 -11.28
#